data_AF-A0A3E0EMT0-F1
#
_entry.id   AF-A0A3E0EMT0-F1
#
_cell.length_a   1.000
_cell.length_b   1.000
_cell.length_c   1.000
_cell.angle_alpha   90.00
_cell.angle_beta   90.00
_cell.angle_gamma   90.00
#
_symmetry.space_group_name_H-M   'P 1'
#
loop_
_entity.id
_entity.type
_entity.pdbx_description
1 polymer ?
#
loop_
_entity_poly.entity_id
_entity_poly.type
_entity_poly.pdbx_seq_one_letter_code
_entity_poly.pdbx_strand_id
1 'polypeptide(L)'
;MEKRLMNGIEFTCWENDEIIKIQLEPEAFIYKVYPGDTIKFIPKYSTSEFCWALRIDHRVKGIQLFPDPPNSYDIIEIYRNNELIENIAES
;
A
#
# COMPACT_ATOMS: atom_id res chain seq x y z
N MET A 1 21.75 16.30 6.35
CA MET A 1 20.48 16.10 5.64
C MET A 1 19.89 14.81 6.19
N GLU A 2 18.99 14.91 7.17
CA GLU A 2 18.36 13.71 7.74
C GLU A 2 17.57 13.02 6.63
N LYS A 3 17.85 11.73 6.39
CA LYS A 3 16.93 10.88 5.62
C LYS A 3 15.65 10.84 6.43
N ARG A 4 14.66 11.67 6.09
CA ARG A 4 13.31 11.49 6.62
C ARG A 4 12.89 10.07 6.22
N LEU A 5 12.79 9.19 7.20
CA LEU A 5 12.25 7.85 7.02
C LEU A 5 10.82 8.03 6.51
N MET A 6 10.59 7.69 5.24
CA MET A 6 9.23 7.62 4.74
C MET A 6 8.61 6.38 5.35
N ASN A 7 7.47 6.54 6.03
CA ASN A 7 6.71 5.44 6.64
C ASN A 7 6.00 4.64 5.54
N GLY A 8 6.77 4.06 4.61
CA GLY A 8 6.25 3.18 3.58
C GLY A 8 5.94 1.80 4.14
N ILE A 9 4.99 1.12 3.51
CA ILE A 9 4.66 -0.28 3.80
C ILE A 9 4.84 -1.11 2.53
N GLU A 10 5.48 -2.28 2.68
CA GLU A 10 5.76 -3.21 1.60
C GLU A 10 5.08 -4.56 1.86
N PHE A 11 4.52 -5.14 0.80
CA PHE A 11 3.98 -6.48 0.80
C PHE A 11 4.66 -7.29 -0.29
N THR A 12 5.16 -8.47 0.08
CA THR A 12 5.81 -9.42 -0.82
C THR A 12 5.01 -10.70 -0.84
N CYS A 13 4.72 -11.21 -2.04
CA CYS A 13 4.10 -12.52 -2.24
C CYS A 13 5.18 -13.50 -2.72
N TRP A 14 5.50 -14.51 -1.92
CA TRP A 14 6.53 -15.48 -2.32
C TRP A 14 6.04 -16.37 -3.47
N GLU A 15 6.97 -16.96 -4.23
CA GLU A 15 6.68 -17.68 -5.48
C GLU A 15 5.63 -18.81 -5.36
N ASN A 16 5.46 -19.39 -4.17
CA ASN A 16 4.55 -20.50 -3.91
C ASN A 16 3.31 -20.11 -3.08
N ASP A 17 3.14 -18.82 -2.77
CA ASP A 17 2.01 -18.34 -1.98
C ASP A 17 0.77 -18.08 -2.85
N GLU A 18 -0.38 -17.91 -2.21
CA GLU A 18 -1.59 -17.44 -2.88
C GLU A 18 -1.54 -15.92 -3.11
N ILE A 19 -2.25 -15.43 -4.13
CA ILE A 19 -2.36 -13.98 -4.44
C ILE A 19 -2.81 -13.20 -3.20
N ILE A 20 -2.03 -12.18 -2.83
CA ILE A 20 -2.40 -11.25 -1.75
C ILE A 20 -3.33 -10.19 -2.32
N LYS A 21 -4.46 -9.93 -1.63
CA LYS A 21 -5.39 -8.84 -1.97
C LYS A 21 -5.30 -7.75 -0.90
N ILE A 22 -4.98 -6.54 -1.33
CA ILE A 22 -4.85 -5.36 -0.48
C ILE A 22 -5.85 -4.33 -0.96
N GLN A 23 -6.76 -3.91 -0.09
CA GLN A 23 -7.70 -2.84 -0.32
C GLN A 23 -7.17 -1.56 0.32
N LEU A 24 -6.84 -0.57 -0.50
CA LEU A 24 -6.51 0.77 -0.05
C LEU A 24 -7.82 1.55 0.11
N GLU A 25 -8.17 1.82 1.36
CA GLU A 25 -9.34 2.63 1.75
C GLU A 25 -9.02 4.11 1.54
N PRO A 26 -9.98 5.05 1.40
CA PRO A 26 -11.42 4.87 1.47
C PRO A 26 -12.01 4.66 0.07
N GLU A 27 -11.24 4.88 -1.00
CA GLU A 27 -11.67 4.63 -2.39
C GLU A 27 -11.83 3.14 -2.66
N ALA A 28 -11.38 2.29 -1.73
CA ALA A 28 -11.45 0.83 -1.79
C ALA A 28 -10.75 0.25 -3.02
N PHE A 29 -9.63 0.86 -3.44
CA PHE A 29 -8.83 0.35 -4.54
C PHE A 29 -8.18 -0.98 -4.18
N ILE A 30 -8.42 -2.00 -4.99
CA ILE A 30 -7.92 -3.35 -4.75
C ILE A 30 -6.66 -3.60 -5.57
N TYR A 31 -5.55 -3.79 -4.86
CA TYR A 31 -4.27 -4.22 -5.42
C TYR A 31 -4.08 -5.72 -5.20
N LYS A 32 -3.67 -6.41 -6.26
CA LYS A 32 -3.27 -7.82 -6.21
C LYS A 32 -1.76 -7.92 -6.25
N VAL A 33 -1.19 -8.74 -5.39
CA VAL A 33 0.25 -9.10 -5.41
C VAL A 33 0.34 -10.56 -5.83
N TYR A 34 0.83 -10.81 -7.04
CA TYR A 34 0.98 -12.16 -7.57
C TYR A 34 2.24 -12.82 -7.00
N PRO A 35 2.34 -14.16 -7.01
CA PRO A 35 3.53 -14.85 -6.56
C PRO A 35 4.78 -14.37 -7.29
N GLY A 36 5.81 -14.02 -6.53
CA GLY A 36 7.05 -13.41 -7.04
C GLY A 36 7.05 -11.88 -7.10
N ASP A 37 5.90 -11.23 -6.91
CA ASP A 37 5.79 -9.77 -6.93
C ASP A 37 5.93 -9.13 -5.54
N THR A 38 6.30 -7.84 -5.56
CA THR A 38 6.17 -6.93 -4.42
C THR A 38 5.33 -5.71 -4.78
N ILE A 39 4.64 -5.17 -3.77
CA ILE A 39 3.99 -3.86 -3.87
C ILE A 39 4.35 -3.00 -2.66
N LYS A 40 4.61 -1.72 -2.90
CA LYS A 40 4.91 -0.72 -1.87
C LYS A 40 3.94 0.44 -1.95
N PHE A 41 3.51 0.91 -0.78
CA PHE A 41 2.73 2.13 -0.60
C PHE A 41 3.57 3.12 0.19
N ILE A 42 3.85 4.28 -0.38
CA ILE A 42 4.78 5.26 0.19
C ILE A 42 4.11 6.63 0.24
N PRO A 43 4.05 7.30 1.39
CA PRO A 43 3.62 8.70 1.42
C PRO A 43 4.67 9.60 0.74
N LYS A 44 4.28 10.35 -0.30
CA LYS A 44 5.03 11.42 -0.98
C LYS A 44 5.63 12.41 0.00
N TYR A 45 4.88 12.74 1.05
CA TYR A 45 5.31 13.65 2.10
C TYR A 45 5.39 12.90 3.44
N SER A 46 6.60 12.78 3.98
CA SER A 46 6.81 12.31 5.34
C SER A 46 6.46 13.43 6.32
N THR A 47 5.24 13.39 6.83
CA THR A 47 4.91 14.06 8.10
C THR A 47 5.21 13.09 9.24
N SER A 48 5.61 13.61 10.40
CA SER A 48 5.82 12.78 11.60
C SER A 48 4.55 12.10 12.11
N GLU A 49 3.40 12.52 11.61
CA GLU A 49 2.07 12.08 12.02
C GLU A 49 1.50 10.97 11.12
N PHE A 50 2.07 10.78 9.93
CA PHE A 50 1.56 9.76 9.01
C PHE A 50 1.84 8.35 9.55
N CYS A 51 0.79 7.56 9.70
CA CYS A 51 0.88 6.14 10.02
C CYS A 51 -0.09 5.32 9.16
N TRP A 52 0.16 4.00 9.13
CA TRP A 52 -0.73 3.04 8.50
C TRP A 52 -1.49 2.27 9.57
N ALA A 53 -2.81 2.27 9.48
CA ALA A 53 -3.63 1.27 10.14
C ALA A 53 -3.88 0.09 9.19
N LEU A 54 -3.65 -1.11 9.69
CA LEU A 54 -3.79 -2.36 8.95
C LEU A 54 -4.89 -3.20 9.59
N ARG A 55 -5.82 -3.68 8.77
CA ARG A 55 -6.78 -4.72 9.18
C ARG A 55 -6.58 -5.96 8.32
N ILE A 56 -6.36 -7.09 8.98
CA ILE A 56 -6.23 -8.39 8.33
C ILE A 56 -7.48 -9.20 8.65
N ASP A 57 -8.23 -9.59 7.63
CA ASP A 57 -9.33 -10.53 7.76
C ASP A 57 -8.91 -11.92 7.30
N HIS A 58 -8.64 -12.79 8.28
CA HIS A 58 -8.21 -14.17 8.03
C HIS A 58 -9.28 -15.05 7.37
N ARG A 59 -10.57 -14.69 7.45
CA ARG A 59 -11.65 -15.50 6.85
C ARG A 59 -11.69 -15.32 5.35
N VAL A 60 -11.50 -14.09 4.88
CA VAL A 60 -11.50 -13.75 3.45
C VAL A 60 -10.09 -13.57 2.88
N LYS A 61 -9.05 -13.80 3.70
CA LYS A 61 -7.63 -13.60 3.37
C LYS A 61 -7.36 -12.21 2.77
N GLY A 62 -8.06 -11.21 3.29
CA GLY A 62 -8.02 -9.83 2.78
C GLY A 62 -7.25 -8.92 3.72
N ILE A 63 -6.51 -7.97 3.13
CA ILE A 63 -5.85 -6.90 3.86
C ILE A 63 -6.55 -5.59 3.50
N GLN A 64 -6.94 -4.80 4.51
CA GLN A 64 -7.35 -3.41 4.33
C GLN A 64 -6.27 -2.50 4.90
N LEU A 65 -5.88 -1.50 4.11
CA LEU A 65 -4.83 -0.54 4.41
C LEU A 65 -5.44 0.86 4.47
N PHE A 66 -5.26 1.53 5.60
CA PHE A 66 -5.75 2.87 5.86
C PHE A 66 -4.57 3.78 6.21
N PRO A 67 -4.27 4.83 5.44
CA PRO A 67 -3.45 5.92 5.92
C PRO A 67 -4.20 6.73 6.98
N ASP A 68 -3.45 7.18 7.98
CA ASP A 68 -3.92 8.05 9.04
C ASP A 68 -2.93 9.22 9.14
N PRO A 69 -3.38 10.48 8.91
CA PRO A 69 -4.76 10.95 8.85
C PRO A 69 -5.53 10.63 7.55
N PRO A 70 -6.88 10.52 7.58
CA PRO A 70 -7.73 10.12 6.45
C PRO A 70 -7.72 11.06 5.23
N ASN A 71 -7.03 12.19 5.27
CA ASN A 71 -6.91 13.11 4.13
C ASN A 71 -5.55 12.98 3.40
N SER A 72 -4.87 11.84 3.58
CA SER A 72 -3.51 11.62 3.07
C SER A 72 -3.45 10.80 1.78
N TYR A 73 -4.56 10.66 1.06
CA TYR A 73 -4.66 9.77 -0.12
C TYR A 73 -3.96 10.32 -1.37
N ASP A 74 -4.12 11.61 -1.63
CA ASP A 74 -3.49 12.32 -2.75
C ASP A 74 -1.95 12.33 -2.68
N ILE A 75 -1.42 11.87 -1.55
CA ILE A 75 0.01 11.86 -1.26
C ILE A 75 0.57 10.44 -1.19
N ILE A 76 -0.08 9.40 -1.72
CA ILE A 76 0.48 8.03 -1.73
C ILE A 76 1.01 7.68 -3.12
N GLU A 77 2.28 7.31 -3.19
CA GLU A 77 2.90 6.66 -4.34
C GLU A 77 2.86 5.15 -4.17
N ILE A 78 2.59 4.45 -5.26
CA ILE A 78 2.46 3.00 -5.25
C ILE A 78 3.45 2.44 -6.24
N TYR A 79 4.23 1.48 -5.81
CA TYR A 79 5.25 0.83 -6.63
C TYR A 79 4.98 -0.66 -6.70
N ARG A 80 5.06 -1.24 -7.90
CA ARG A 80 5.10 -2.70 -8.09
C ARG A 80 6.48 -3.10 -8.57
N ASN A 81 7.13 -4.05 -7.91
CA ASN A 81 8.47 -4.50 -8.27
C ASN A 81 9.49 -3.36 -8.43
N ASN A 82 9.38 -2.32 -7.58
CA ASN A 82 10.15 -1.07 -7.61
C ASN A 82 9.82 -0.08 -8.75
N GLU A 83 8.82 -0.36 -9.57
CA GLU A 83 8.35 0.56 -10.62
C GLU A 83 7.11 1.31 -10.15
N LEU A 84 7.09 2.64 -10.30
CA LEU A 84 5.95 3.47 -9.95
C LEU A 84 4.76 3.10 -10.85
N ILE A 85 3.63 2.76 -10.26
CA ILE A 85 2.38 2.56 -10.99
C ILE A 85 1.58 3.86 -10.92
N GLU A 86 1.55 4.63 -12.01
CA GLU A 86 0.85 5.91 -12.05
C GLU A 86 -0.69 5.74 -11.95
N ASN A 87 -1.29 6.55 -11.08
CA ASN A 87 -2.70 6.92 -10.92
C ASN A 87 -3.78 5.84 -11.15
N ILE A 88 -4.30 5.31 -10.04
CA ILE A 88 -5.69 4.80 -10.03
C ILE A 88 -6.63 6.00 -9.88
N ALA A 89 -6.80 6.76 -10.96
CA ALA A 89 -7.79 7.82 -11.01
C ALA A 89 -8.31 8.07 -12.43
N GLU A 90 -8.39 7.05 -13.30
CA GLU A 90 -9.23 7.12 -14.50
C GLU A 90 -9.86 5.75 -14.80
N SER A 91 -11.13 5.58 -14.45
CA SER A 91 -12.06 4.57 -14.97
C SER A 91 -13.48 5.10 -14.86
#